data_AF-A0A812JFW5-F1
#
_entry.id   AF-A0A812JFW5-F1
#
_cell.length_a   1.000
_cell.length_b   1.000
_cell.length_c   1.000
_cell.angle_alpha   90.00
_cell.angle_beta   90.00
_cell.angle_gamma   90.00
#
_symmetry.space_group_name_H-M   'P 1'
#
loop_
_entity.id
_entity.type
_entity.pdbx_description
1 polymer ?
#
loop_
_entity_poly.entity_id
_entity_poly.type
_entity_poly.pdbx_seq_one_letter_code
_entity_poly.pdbx_strand_id
1 'polypeptide(L)'
;PRCSRAAIDDELGYGREDIGPGGEDPEGRYTWERCGMEVVVTASIDEDVTKKDISADWSLRKASLKIKGEALFDGIPGCELDVDECFWEIDEDDDGNKKLMVHLKKKGTLSRWPDTLLKDG
;
A
#
# COMPACT_ATOMS: atom_id res chain seq x y z
N PRO A 1 -5.14 -28.25 -35.90
CA PRO A 1 -6.28 -27.46 -35.37
C PRO A 1 -5.93 -26.87 -33.99
N ARG A 2 -5.91 -25.52 -33.93
CA ARG A 2 -5.66 -24.65 -32.77
C ARG A 2 -4.29 -24.78 -32.08
N CYS A 3 -3.31 -24.07 -32.63
CA CYS A 3 -2.35 -23.37 -31.78
C CYS A 3 -3.11 -22.39 -30.88
N SER A 4 -2.82 -22.36 -29.58
CA SER A 4 -2.57 -21.14 -28.79
C SER A 4 -2.32 -21.51 -27.32
N ARG A 5 -1.07 -21.88 -27.04
CA ARG A 5 -0.24 -21.39 -25.93
C ARG A 5 -1.00 -20.72 -24.77
N ALA A 6 -1.38 -21.49 -23.75
CA ALA A 6 -1.48 -20.98 -22.38
C ALA A 6 -0.10 -21.16 -21.73
N ALA A 7 0.87 -20.41 -22.24
CA ALA A 7 2.07 -20.04 -21.51
C ALA A 7 2.05 -18.52 -21.54
N ILE A 8 1.30 -17.94 -20.60
CA ILE A 8 1.45 -16.56 -20.15
C ILE A 8 1.79 -16.63 -18.65
N ASP A 9 2.71 -17.55 -18.32
CA ASP A 9 3.43 -17.61 -17.06
C ASP A 9 4.88 -17.33 -17.45
N ASP A 10 5.21 -16.04 -17.58
CA ASP A 10 6.53 -15.44 -17.38
C ASP A 10 6.40 -13.92 -17.65
N GLU A 11 6.92 -13.08 -16.75
CA GLU A 11 7.20 -11.63 -16.92
C GLU A 11 6.14 -10.54 -16.57
N LEU A 12 4.96 -10.83 -16.03
CA LEU A 12 4.02 -9.73 -15.69
C LEU A 12 4.05 -9.23 -14.22
N GLY A 13 4.76 -9.92 -13.33
CA GLY A 13 4.98 -9.47 -11.94
C GLY A 13 3.68 -9.30 -11.15
N TYR A 14 2.86 -10.34 -11.07
CA TYR A 14 1.60 -10.36 -10.31
C TYR A 14 1.77 -11.06 -8.96
N GLY A 15 0.87 -10.79 -8.01
CA GLY A 15 0.86 -11.51 -6.73
C GLY A 15 2.21 -11.41 -6.02
N ARG A 16 2.82 -12.55 -5.66
CA ARG A 16 4.11 -12.60 -4.94
C ARG A 16 5.30 -12.04 -5.72
N GLU A 17 5.17 -11.96 -7.04
CA GLU A 17 6.22 -11.48 -7.94
C GLU A 17 6.06 -9.98 -8.25
N ASP A 18 5.02 -9.33 -7.73
CA ASP A 18 4.82 -7.88 -7.81
C ASP A 18 5.74 -7.14 -6.84
N ILE A 19 7.05 -7.30 -7.03
CA ILE A 19 8.09 -6.66 -6.23
C ILE A 19 8.71 -5.54 -7.06
N GLY A 20 8.94 -4.40 -6.44
CA GLY A 20 9.68 -3.32 -7.06
C GLY A 20 9.40 -1.97 -6.44
N PRO A 21 10.03 -0.91 -6.98
CA PRO A 21 9.72 0.44 -6.55
C PRO A 21 8.23 0.69 -6.76
N GLY A 22 7.61 1.32 -5.76
CA GLY A 22 6.33 1.98 -5.93
C GLY A 22 6.59 3.43 -6.36
N GLY A 23 5.95 4.37 -5.70
CA GLY A 23 6.05 5.78 -6.02
C GLY A 23 5.97 6.65 -4.78
N GLU A 24 5.87 7.95 -5.02
CA GLU A 24 5.68 8.96 -4.00
C GLU A 24 4.30 9.61 -4.17
N ASP A 25 3.70 10.00 -3.06
CA ASP A 25 2.55 10.89 -3.06
C ASP A 25 2.86 12.21 -3.81
N PRO A 26 1.92 12.79 -4.59
CA PRO A 26 2.15 14.05 -5.29
C PRO A 26 2.55 15.22 -4.38
N GLU A 27 2.19 15.19 -3.11
CA GLU A 27 2.54 16.22 -2.12
C GLU A 27 3.78 15.82 -1.28
N GLY A 28 4.41 14.68 -1.57
CA GLY A 28 5.60 14.19 -0.88
C GLY A 28 5.33 13.73 0.56
N ARG A 29 4.07 13.46 0.92
CA ARG A 29 3.69 13.13 2.30
C ARG A 29 4.00 11.69 2.69
N TYR A 30 4.05 10.79 1.71
CA TYR A 30 4.41 9.39 1.91
C TYR A 30 5.04 8.81 0.65
N THR A 31 5.83 7.76 0.84
CA THR A 31 6.29 6.88 -0.23
C THR A 31 5.60 5.53 -0.09
N TRP A 32 5.60 4.75 -1.16
CA TRP A 32 5.12 3.38 -1.09
C TRP A 32 5.96 2.47 -1.98
N GLU A 33 6.04 1.21 -1.60
CA GLU A 33 6.81 0.18 -2.29
C GLU A 33 6.00 -1.10 -2.45
N ARG A 34 6.25 -1.83 -3.54
CA ARG A 34 5.57 -3.09 -3.84
C ARG A 34 6.40 -4.24 -3.31
N CYS A 35 5.80 -5.02 -2.41
CA CYS A 35 6.43 -6.15 -1.72
C CYS A 35 5.68 -7.45 -2.04
N GLY A 36 5.39 -7.67 -3.32
CA GLY A 36 4.66 -8.84 -3.79
C GLY A 36 3.17 -8.76 -3.44
N MET A 37 2.77 -9.50 -2.41
CA MET A 37 1.35 -9.60 -2.01
C MET A 37 0.84 -8.36 -1.27
N GLU A 38 1.74 -7.48 -0.87
CA GLU A 38 1.42 -6.27 -0.14
C GLU A 38 2.14 -5.07 -0.75
N VAL A 39 1.64 -3.88 -0.42
CA VAL A 39 2.40 -2.65 -0.51
C VAL A 39 2.63 -2.12 0.88
N VAL A 40 3.81 -1.55 1.07
CA VAL A 40 4.19 -0.87 2.29
C VAL A 40 4.21 0.62 1.98
N VAL A 41 3.36 1.37 2.67
CA VAL A 41 3.34 2.83 2.63
C VAL A 41 4.15 3.34 3.81
N THR A 42 5.10 4.23 3.55
CA THR A 42 5.96 4.83 4.58
C THR A 42 5.75 6.33 4.59
N ALA A 43 5.39 6.87 5.76
CA ALA A 43 5.23 8.31 5.97
C ALA A 43 6.05 8.75 7.18
N SER A 44 6.80 9.84 7.05
CA SER A 44 7.46 10.47 8.21
C SER A 44 6.41 11.12 9.09
N ILE A 45 6.49 10.93 10.41
CA ILE A 45 5.54 11.49 11.36
C ILE A 45 6.26 12.23 12.48
N ASP A 46 5.58 13.21 13.06
CA ASP A 46 6.12 14.01 14.17
C ASP A 46 6.31 13.16 15.44
N GLU A 47 7.30 13.50 16.26
CA GLU A 47 7.63 12.78 17.50
C GLU A 47 6.47 12.73 18.50
N ASP A 48 5.59 13.73 18.50
CA ASP A 48 4.41 13.75 19.38
C ASP A 48 3.27 12.83 18.88
N VAL A 49 3.34 12.33 17.64
CA VAL A 49 2.32 11.41 17.11
C VAL A 49 2.34 10.10 17.89
N THR A 50 1.18 9.73 18.40
CA THR A 50 0.95 8.46 19.09
C THR A 50 -0.05 7.59 18.34
N LYS A 51 -0.18 6.33 18.76
CA LYS A 51 -1.18 5.40 18.21
C LYS A 51 -2.61 5.93 18.28
N LYS A 52 -2.93 6.84 19.20
CA LYS A 52 -4.28 7.41 19.35
C LYS A 52 -4.62 8.43 18.27
N ASP A 53 -3.59 9.04 17.69
CA ASP A 53 -3.72 10.04 16.64
C ASP A 53 -3.92 9.40 15.26
N ILE A 54 -3.70 8.10 15.15
CA ILE A 54 -3.80 7.34 13.91
C ILE A 54 -5.19 6.70 13.82
N SER A 55 -5.89 6.99 12.73
CA SER A 55 -7.18 6.37 12.41
C SER A 55 -7.08 5.73 11.03
N ALA A 56 -7.27 4.42 10.98
CA ALA A 56 -7.26 3.64 9.75
C ALA A 56 -8.65 3.05 9.48
N ASP A 57 -9.09 3.13 8.24
CA ASP A 57 -10.35 2.55 7.75
C ASP A 57 -10.06 1.79 6.46
N TRP A 58 -10.07 0.46 6.57
CA TRP A 58 -9.83 -0.47 5.48
C TRP A 58 -11.13 -1.11 5.04
N SER A 59 -11.37 -1.16 3.74
CA SER A 59 -12.44 -1.95 3.16
C SER A 59 -11.96 -2.55 1.85
N LEU A 60 -12.72 -3.51 1.32
CA LEU A 60 -12.38 -4.25 0.10
C LEU A 60 -11.88 -3.36 -1.04
N ARG A 61 -12.46 -2.17 -1.22
CA ARG A 61 -12.11 -1.19 -2.26
C ARG A 61 -11.89 0.21 -1.72
N LYS A 62 -11.45 0.33 -0.46
CA LYS A 62 -11.16 1.62 0.17
C LYS A 62 -9.97 1.48 1.10
N ALA A 63 -9.05 2.41 0.99
CA ALA A 63 -7.97 2.58 1.94
C ALA A 63 -7.97 4.04 2.40
N SER A 64 -8.14 4.25 3.71
CA SER A 64 -8.14 5.57 4.31
C SER A 64 -7.31 5.56 5.58
N LEU A 65 -6.39 6.51 5.69
CA LEU A 65 -5.61 6.70 6.90
C LEU A 65 -5.49 8.18 7.23
N LYS A 66 -5.71 8.50 8.51
CA LYS A 66 -5.61 9.85 9.05
C LYS A 66 -4.61 9.89 10.20
N ILE A 67 -3.86 10.99 10.28
CA ILE A 67 -2.93 11.31 11.36
C ILE A 67 -3.39 12.63 11.97
N LYS A 68 -3.67 12.65 13.28
CA LYS A 68 -4.20 13.83 14.00
C LYS A 68 -5.45 14.44 13.32
N GLY A 69 -6.25 13.60 12.66
CA GLY A 69 -7.46 14.00 11.94
C GLY A 69 -7.24 14.47 10.49
N GLU A 70 -5.99 14.69 10.06
CA GLU A 70 -5.65 15.01 8.68
C GLU A 70 -5.46 13.73 7.87
N ALA A 71 -6.04 13.67 6.67
CA ALA A 71 -5.93 12.49 5.82
C ALA A 71 -4.52 12.39 5.23
N LEU A 72 -3.78 11.34 5.60
CA LEU A 72 -2.53 10.99 4.93
C LEU A 72 -2.85 10.54 3.50
N PHE A 73 -3.84 9.65 3.38
CA PHE A 73 -4.41 9.24 2.11
C PHE A 73 -5.86 8.76 2.31
N ASP A 74 -6.69 8.96 1.30
CA ASP A 74 -8.07 8.50 1.26
C ASP A 74 -8.44 8.22 -0.19
N GLY A 75 -8.79 6.97 -0.52
CA GLY A 75 -9.13 6.65 -1.89
C GLY A 75 -9.35 5.17 -2.16
N ILE A 76 -9.44 4.85 -3.45
CA ILE A 76 -9.68 3.50 -3.93
C ILE A 76 -8.33 2.86 -4.26
N PRO A 77 -7.89 1.81 -3.53
CA PRO A 77 -6.66 1.10 -3.86
C PRO A 77 -6.76 0.47 -5.24
N GLY A 78 -5.62 0.37 -5.91
CA GLY A 78 -5.53 -0.20 -7.25
C GLY A 78 -6.01 -1.64 -7.39
N CYS A 79 -6.11 -2.37 -6.28
CA CYS A 79 -6.62 -3.73 -6.19
C CYS A 79 -7.48 -3.94 -4.94
N GLU A 80 -8.22 -5.05 -4.90
CA GLU A 80 -9.02 -5.40 -3.74
C GLU A 80 -8.15 -5.82 -2.55
N LEU A 81 -8.47 -5.26 -1.37
CA LEU A 81 -7.73 -5.49 -0.14
C LEU A 81 -8.21 -6.73 0.62
N ASP A 82 -7.26 -7.43 1.22
CA ASP A 82 -7.53 -8.39 2.29
C ASP A 82 -7.56 -7.65 3.61
N VAL A 83 -8.75 -7.19 4.00
CA VAL A 83 -8.95 -6.27 5.13
C VAL A 83 -8.43 -6.83 6.45
N ASP A 84 -8.58 -8.14 6.66
CA ASP A 84 -8.13 -8.83 7.88
C ASP A 84 -6.59 -8.88 8.00
N GLU A 85 -5.88 -8.77 6.88
CA GLU A 85 -4.42 -8.76 6.84
C GLU A 85 -3.81 -7.36 6.58
N CYS A 86 -4.65 -6.31 6.49
CA CYS A 86 -4.18 -4.93 6.41
C CYS A 86 -3.93 -4.36 7.80
N PHE A 87 -2.75 -3.79 8.04
CA PHE A 87 -2.38 -3.23 9.34
C PHE A 87 -1.44 -2.03 9.18
N TRP A 88 -1.17 -1.34 10.30
CA TRP A 88 -0.23 -0.25 10.35
C TRP A 88 0.58 -0.31 11.65
N GLU A 89 1.78 0.26 11.62
CA GLU A 89 2.66 0.35 12.78
C GLU A 89 3.46 1.66 12.77
N ILE A 90 3.85 2.11 13.95
CA ILE A 90 4.82 3.20 14.09
C ILE A 90 6.16 2.53 14.37
N ASP A 91 7.15 2.86 13.57
CA ASP A 91 8.52 2.37 13.63
C ASP A 91 9.48 3.57 13.62
N GLU A 92 10.78 3.31 13.71
CA GLU A 92 11.84 4.34 13.69
C GLU A 92 12.69 4.17 12.43
N ASP A 93 13.04 5.27 11.76
CA ASP A 93 13.97 5.22 10.64
C ASP A 93 15.44 5.10 11.12
N ASP A 94 16.39 4.98 10.19
CA ASP A 94 17.82 4.80 10.51
C ASP A 94 18.40 6.01 11.29
N ASP A 95 17.84 7.20 11.09
CA ASP A 95 18.17 8.43 11.81
C ASP A 95 17.42 8.56 13.16
N GLY A 96 16.56 7.60 13.51
CA GLY A 96 15.79 7.57 14.76
C GLY A 96 14.54 8.44 14.77
N ASN A 97 14.07 8.93 13.61
CA ASN A 97 12.80 9.65 13.53
C ASN A 97 11.65 8.66 13.40
N LYS A 98 10.47 9.03 13.91
CA LYS A 98 9.29 8.20 13.80
C LYS A 98 8.78 8.16 12.36
N LYS A 99 8.44 6.95 11.91
CA LYS A 99 7.76 6.71 10.64
C LYS A 99 6.52 5.86 10.87
N LEU A 100 5.46 6.14 10.11
CA LEU A 100 4.28 5.30 10.01
C LEU A 100 4.46 4.36 8.83
N MET A 101 4.37 3.06 9.09
CA MET A 101 4.36 2.02 8.07
C MET A 101 2.95 1.44 7.95
N VAL A 102 2.43 1.37 6.74
CA VAL A 102 1.09 0.84 6.45
C VAL A 102 1.20 -0.31 5.47
N HIS A 103 0.74 -1.48 5.90
CA HIS A 103 0.77 -2.70 5.12
C HIS A 103 -0.61 -2.95 4.53
N LEU A 104 -0.73 -2.77 3.21
CA LEU A 104 -1.96 -3.05 2.48
C LEU A 104 -1.81 -4.34 1.69
N LYS A 105 -2.52 -5.39 2.11
CA LYS A 105 -2.45 -6.71 1.48
C LYS A 105 -3.52 -6.89 0.42
N LYS A 106 -3.15 -7.55 -0.67
CA LYS A 106 -4.08 -7.94 -1.75
C LYS A 106 -4.94 -9.13 -1.31
N LYS A 107 -6.22 -9.13 -1.69
CA LYS A 107 -7.14 -10.27 -1.52
C LYS A 107 -6.87 -11.45 -2.45
N GLY A 108 -5.93 -11.33 -3.41
CA GLY A 108 -5.66 -12.38 -4.39
C GLY A 108 -4.37 -12.20 -5.17
N THR A 109 -3.96 -13.25 -5.85
CA THR A 109 -2.66 -13.36 -6.53
C THR A 109 -2.67 -12.86 -7.97
N LEU A 110 -3.85 -12.64 -8.54
CA LEU A 110 -4.04 -12.23 -9.93
C LEU A 110 -4.03 -10.71 -10.12
N SER A 111 -3.81 -9.95 -9.04
CA SER A 111 -3.81 -8.50 -9.03
C SER A 111 -2.39 -7.95 -8.90
N ARG A 112 -2.15 -6.82 -9.57
CA ARG A 112 -0.92 -6.04 -9.50
C ARG A 112 -1.27 -4.62 -9.08
N TRP A 113 -0.42 -4.03 -8.25
CA TRP A 113 -0.56 -2.63 -7.90
C TRP A 113 -0.30 -1.76 -9.13
N PRO A 114 -1.17 -0.78 -9.44
CA PRO A 114 -0.94 0.15 -10.53
C PRO A 114 0.18 1.14 -10.19
N ASP A 115 0.53 1.99 -11.14
CA ASP A 115 1.58 3.02 -10.97
C ASP A 115 1.26 4.04 -9.87
N THR A 116 0.00 4.15 -9.45
CA THR A 116 -0.43 4.96 -8.30
C THR A 116 -1.01 4.06 -7.22
N LEU A 117 -0.70 4.35 -5.95
CA LEU A 117 -1.22 3.59 -4.82
C LEU A 117 -2.77 3.61 -4.78
N LEU A 118 -3.32 4.82 -4.91
CA LEU A 118 -4.76 5.08 -4.88
C LEU A 118 -5.20 5.73 -6.18
N LYS A 119 -6.48 5.57 -6.48
CA LYS A 119 -7.21 6.34 -7.48
C LYS A 119 -8.06 7.38 -6.77
N ASP A 120 -8.18 8.55 -7.41
CA ASP A 120 -9.16 9.58 -7.03
C ASP A 120 -10.56 8.94 -6.93
N GLY A 121 -11.24 9.21 -5.82
CA GLY A 121 -12.56 8.65 -5.50
C GLY A 121 -13.70 9.41 -6.16
#